data_AF-A0A1S8LPG4-F1
#
_entry.id   AF-A0A1S8LPG4-F1
#
_cell.length_a   1.000
_cell.length_b   1.000
_cell.length_c   1.000
_cell.angle_alpha   90.00
_cell.angle_beta   90.00
_cell.angle_gamma   90.00
#
_symmetry.space_group_name_H-M   'P 1'
#
loop_
_entity.id
_entity.type
_entity.pdbx_description
1 polymer ?
#
loop_
_entity_poly.entity_id
_entity_poly.type
_entity_poly.pdbx_seq_one_letter_code
_entity_poly.pdbx_strand_id
1 'polypeptide(L)'
;MKTNITAVEALKIAQKYKERYKVPGVISDDTNKSVEFYEGFYRVKGFAWLVLSHLKDNCYEGSDEFTIVISDEKAEVEYVLDQNGISQCPHIPIEHELTDEEYEEVFGDDEKEN
;
A
#
# COMPACT_ATOMS: atom_id res chain seq x y z
N MET A 1 8.63 -21.21 -13.77
CA MET A 1 7.97 -19.89 -13.91
C MET A 1 9.04 -18.85 -14.20
N LYS A 2 8.73 -17.85 -15.03
CA LYS A 2 9.66 -16.77 -15.36
C LYS A 2 9.05 -15.47 -14.84
N THR A 3 9.61 -14.96 -13.76
CA THR A 3 9.26 -13.64 -13.22
C THR A 3 10.09 -12.58 -13.94
N ASN A 4 9.54 -11.38 -14.09
CA ASN A 4 10.24 -10.25 -14.69
C ASN A 4 11.19 -9.58 -13.69
N ILE A 5 10.81 -9.57 -12.40
CA ILE A 5 11.66 -9.09 -11.32
C ILE A 5 11.94 -10.20 -10.32
N THR A 6 13.01 -10.03 -9.55
CA THR A 6 13.39 -10.90 -8.43
C THR A 6 12.86 -10.37 -7.11
N ALA A 7 12.78 -11.21 -6.08
CA ALA A 7 12.39 -10.79 -4.73
C ALA A 7 13.28 -9.65 -4.17
N VAL A 8 14.58 -9.66 -4.52
CA VAL A 8 15.53 -8.61 -4.13
C VAL A 8 15.22 -7.29 -4.83
N GLU A 9 14.80 -7.33 -6.10
CA GLU A 9 14.39 -6.14 -6.84
C GLU A 9 13.05 -5.59 -6.32
N ALA A 10 12.08 -6.47 -6.05
CA ALA A 10 10.82 -6.09 -5.42
C ALA A 10 11.05 -5.39 -4.07
N LEU A 11 11.95 -5.93 -3.23
CA LEU A 11 12.34 -5.32 -1.96
C LEU A 11 12.92 -3.91 -2.16
N LYS A 12 13.82 -3.72 -3.12
CA LYS A 12 14.41 -2.40 -3.44
C LYS A 12 13.36 -1.41 -3.93
N ILE A 13 12.43 -1.86 -4.77
CA ILE A 13 11.31 -1.03 -5.25
C ILE A 13 10.46 -0.58 -4.07
N ALA A 14 10.08 -1.51 -3.18
CA ALA A 14 9.30 -1.21 -1.99
C ALA A 14 10.01 -0.23 -1.04
N GLN A 15 11.31 -0.44 -0.76
CA GLN A 15 12.09 0.47 0.09
C GLN A 15 12.14 1.89 -0.48
N LYS A 16 12.39 2.02 -1.79
CA LYS A 16 12.41 3.31 -2.47
C LYS A 16 11.04 3.98 -2.48
N TYR A 17 9.98 3.21 -2.71
CA TYR A 17 8.61 3.71 -2.69
C TYR A 17 8.21 4.20 -1.29
N LYS A 18 8.54 3.40 -0.26
CA LYS A 18 8.32 3.74 1.14
C LYS A 18 9.00 5.05 1.51
N GLU A 19 10.27 5.24 1.15
CA GLU A 19 11.00 6.47 1.45
C GLU A 19 10.37 7.67 0.74
N ARG A 20 9.98 7.52 -0.53
CA ARG A 20 9.39 8.57 -1.35
C ARG A 20 8.01 9.03 -0.83
N TYR A 21 7.15 8.09 -0.47
CA TYR A 21 5.76 8.36 -0.06
C TYR A 21 5.53 8.23 1.44
N LYS A 22 6.60 8.09 2.23
CA LYS A 22 6.59 7.97 3.69
C LYS A 22 5.64 6.89 4.21
N VAL A 23 5.61 5.73 3.55
CA VAL A 23 4.77 4.59 3.99
C VAL A 23 5.22 4.17 5.41
N PRO A 24 4.28 3.99 6.36
CA PRO A 24 4.61 3.61 7.73
C PRO A 24 5.31 2.26 7.86
N GLY A 25 5.94 2.04 9.02
CA GLY A 25 6.56 0.77 9.39
C GLY A 25 8.02 0.62 8.99
N VAL A 26 8.52 -0.60 9.15
CA VAL A 26 9.89 -1.03 8.86
C VAL A 26 9.81 -2.29 8.01
N ILE A 27 10.46 -2.24 6.85
CA ILE A 27 10.59 -3.40 5.96
C ILE A 27 11.86 -4.15 6.38
N SER A 28 11.77 -5.46 6.58
CA SER A 28 12.95 -6.29 6.86
C SER A 28 13.83 -6.42 5.61
N ASP A 29 15.14 -6.33 5.76
CA ASP A 29 16.11 -6.58 4.66
C ASP A 29 16.18 -8.06 4.25
N ASP A 30 15.61 -8.97 5.06
CA ASP A 30 15.51 -10.38 4.74
C ASP A 30 14.31 -10.65 3.83
N THR A 31 14.60 -10.93 2.55
CA THR A 31 13.56 -11.20 1.53
C THR A 31 12.63 -12.35 1.91
N ASN A 32 13.09 -13.34 2.69
CA ASN A 32 12.23 -14.47 3.07
C ASN A 32 11.19 -14.10 4.14
N LYS A 33 11.38 -12.95 4.82
CA LYS A 33 10.47 -12.46 5.85
C LYS A 33 9.60 -11.33 5.37
N SER A 34 10.12 -10.51 4.46
CA SER A 34 9.42 -9.31 4.00
C SER A 34 8.77 -9.47 2.63
N VAL A 35 9.15 -10.45 1.81
CA VAL A 35 8.67 -10.56 0.44
C VAL A 35 7.93 -11.87 0.21
N GLU A 36 6.69 -11.76 -0.24
CA GLU A 36 5.87 -12.88 -0.66
C GLU A 36 5.54 -12.80 -2.15
N PHE A 37 5.50 -13.96 -2.81
CA PHE A 37 5.19 -14.06 -4.23
C PHE A 37 3.80 -14.68 -4.44
N TYR A 38 3.01 -14.04 -5.29
CA TYR A 38 1.68 -14.50 -5.67
C TYR A 38 1.55 -14.60 -7.19
N GLU A 39 1.02 -15.72 -7.68
CA GLU A 39 0.75 -15.92 -9.12
C GLU A 39 -0.39 -15.03 -9.65
N GLY A 40 -1.20 -14.50 -8.74
CA GLY A 40 -2.26 -13.55 -9.00
C GLY A 40 -2.67 -12.89 -7.71
N PHE A 41 -2.87 -11.58 -7.74
CA PHE A 41 -3.29 -10.80 -6.58
C PHE A 41 -4.36 -9.80 -6.97
N TYR A 42 -5.18 -9.39 -6.00
CA TYR A 42 -6.32 -8.50 -6.24
C TYR A 42 -5.91 -7.27 -7.05
N ARG A 43 -6.62 -6.95 -8.14
CA ARG A 43 -6.33 -5.81 -9.03
C ARG A 43 -4.92 -5.75 -9.66
N VAL A 44 -4.08 -6.77 -9.48
CA VAL A 44 -2.78 -6.89 -10.16
C VAL A 44 -2.93 -7.81 -11.35
N LYS A 45 -2.45 -7.38 -12.51
CA LYS A 45 -2.39 -8.24 -13.69
C LYS A 45 -1.13 -9.12 -13.61
N GLY A 46 -1.33 -10.44 -13.65
CA GLY A 46 -0.25 -11.41 -13.61
C GLY A 46 0.33 -11.59 -12.21
N PHE A 47 1.64 -11.80 -12.14
CA PHE A 47 2.34 -12.05 -10.88
C PHE A 47 2.47 -10.78 -10.04
N ALA A 48 2.39 -10.97 -8.73
CA ALA A 48 2.52 -9.90 -7.75
C ALA A 48 3.57 -10.25 -6.69
N TRP A 49 4.30 -9.23 -6.27
CA TRP A 49 5.20 -9.29 -5.14
C TRP A 49 4.62 -8.44 -4.02
N LEU A 50 4.40 -9.05 -2.86
CA LEU A 50 3.91 -8.37 -1.67
C LEU A 50 5.09 -8.12 -0.74
N VAL A 51 5.27 -6.86 -0.35
CA VAL A 51 6.33 -6.48 0.59
C VAL A 51 5.73 -5.96 1.90
N LEU A 52 6.01 -6.67 2.99
CA LEU A 52 5.50 -6.42 4.33
C LEU A 52 6.33 -5.34 5.04
N SER A 53 5.65 -4.32 5.54
CA SER A 53 6.21 -3.23 6.35
C SER A 53 5.56 -3.24 7.72
N HIS A 54 6.30 -3.68 8.74
CA HIS A 54 5.77 -3.82 10.09
C HIS A 54 5.86 -2.50 10.86
N LEU A 55 4.76 -2.08 11.47
CA LEU A 55 4.77 -1.02 12.46
C LEU A 55 5.56 -1.50 13.69
N LYS A 56 6.36 -0.60 14.25
CA LYS A 56 7.20 -0.94 15.41
C LYS A 56 6.33 -0.89 16.67
N ASP A 57 6.19 -2.04 17.33
CA ASP A 57 5.59 -2.25 18.65
C ASP A 57 4.32 -1.42 18.90
N ASN A 58 3.19 -1.88 18.39
CA ASN A 58 1.90 -1.42 18.88
C ASN A 58 1.44 -2.36 19.99
N CYS A 59 1.14 -1.79 21.16
CA CYS A 59 0.66 -2.51 22.34
C CYS A 59 -0.84 -2.88 22.23
N TYR A 60 -1.39 -2.91 21.01
CA TYR A 60 -2.82 -3.10 20.72
C TYR A 60 -3.02 -4.25 19.74
N GLU A 61 -4.10 -5.02 19.91
CA GLU A 61 -4.45 -6.14 19.02
C GLU A 61 -4.92 -5.60 17.66
N GLY A 62 -4.04 -5.66 16.66
CA GLY A 62 -4.28 -5.28 15.28
C GLY A 62 -3.19 -5.82 14.36
N SER A 63 -3.50 -5.96 13.06
CA SER A 63 -2.48 -6.29 12.05
C SER A 63 -1.54 -5.10 11.91
N ASP A 64 -0.43 -5.11 12.63
CA ASP A 64 0.58 -4.03 12.65
C ASP A 64 1.44 -4.01 11.38
N GLU A 65 0.84 -4.20 10.20
CA GLU A 65 1.57 -4.24 8.94
C GLU A 65 0.85 -3.49 7.82
N PHE A 66 1.68 -2.84 7.00
CA PHE A 66 1.31 -2.32 5.70
C PHE A 66 1.89 -3.24 4.65
N THR A 67 1.12 -3.55 3.61
CA THR A 67 1.59 -4.40 2.50
C THR A 67 1.75 -3.57 1.24
N ILE A 68 2.98 -3.44 0.74
CA ILE A 68 3.26 -2.78 -0.53
C ILE A 68 3.11 -3.83 -1.64
N VAL A 69 2.18 -3.58 -2.57
CA VAL A 69 1.86 -4.52 -3.66
C VAL A 69 2.55 -4.07 -4.94
N ILE A 70 3.41 -4.92 -5.49
CA ILE A 70 4.21 -4.65 -6.68
C ILE A 70 3.77 -5.56 -7.81
N SER A 71 3.54 -4.99 -8.99
CA SER A 71 3.32 -5.76 -10.21
C SER A 71 4.66 -6.27 -10.74
N ASP A 72 4.77 -7.59 -10.96
CA ASP A 72 5.91 -8.17 -11.66
C ASP A 72 5.96 -7.72 -13.13
N GLU A 73 4.80 -7.60 -13.79
CA GLU A 73 4.72 -7.21 -15.20
C GLU A 73 5.29 -5.80 -15.43
N LYS A 74 4.95 -4.86 -14.55
CA LYS A 74 5.34 -3.45 -14.68
C LYS A 74 6.59 -3.06 -13.89
N ALA A 75 7.04 -3.90 -12.96
CA ALA A 75 8.13 -3.60 -12.02
C ALA A 75 7.89 -2.32 -11.20
N GLU A 76 6.63 -2.07 -10.81
CA GLU A 76 6.22 -0.88 -10.06
C GLU A 76 5.18 -1.21 -8.99
N VAL A 77 5.00 -0.30 -8.02
CA VAL A 77 3.99 -0.43 -6.96
C VAL A 77 2.62 -0.09 -7.54
N GLU A 78 1.68 -1.03 -7.44
CA GLU A 78 0.28 -0.82 -7.87
C GLU A 78 -0.52 -0.09 -6.78
N TYR A 79 -0.33 -0.47 -5.52
CA TYR A 79 -0.97 0.15 -4.36
C TYR A 79 -0.34 -0.36 -3.06
N VAL A 80 -0.76 0.22 -1.94
CA VAL A 80 -0.39 -0.20 -0.59
C VAL A 80 -1.65 -0.60 0.15
N LEU A 81 -1.65 -1.75 0.82
CA LEU A 81 -2.68 -2.10 1.79
C LEU A 81 -2.29 -1.53 3.14
N ASP A 82 -3.21 -0.81 3.77
CA ASP A 82 -3.06 -0.43 5.16
C ASP A 82 -3.34 -1.60 6.12
N GLN A 83 -3.15 -1.36 7.41
CA GLN A 83 -3.41 -2.32 8.49
C GLN A 83 -4.83 -2.92 8.49
N ASN A 84 -5.79 -2.29 7.82
CA ASN A 84 -7.18 -2.77 7.70
C ASN A 84 -7.43 -3.49 6.36
N GLY A 85 -6.40 -3.65 5.53
CA GLY A 85 -6.52 -4.21 4.18
C GLY A 85 -7.16 -3.24 3.18
N ILE A 86 -7.24 -1.95 3.49
CA ILE A 86 -7.77 -0.95 2.55
C ILE A 86 -6.64 -0.53 1.60
N SER A 87 -6.95 -0.54 0.31
CA SER A 87 -6.02 -0.14 -0.75
C SER A 87 -5.86 1.38 -0.78
N GLN A 88 -4.61 1.82 -0.70
CA GLN A 88 -4.15 3.19 -0.75
C GLN A 88 -3.21 3.37 -1.94
N CYS A 89 -3.35 4.46 -2.69
CA CYS A 89 -2.48 4.76 -3.83
C CYS A 89 -1.75 6.11 -3.66
N PRO A 90 -0.79 6.24 -2.72
CA PRO A 90 -0.08 7.52 -2.48
C PRO A 90 0.61 8.14 -3.70
N HIS A 91 0.90 7.33 -4.73
CA HIS A 91 1.53 7.77 -5.97
C HIS A 91 0.55 8.33 -7.00
N ILE A 92 -0.76 8.12 -6.81
CA ILE A 92 -1.80 8.72 -7.64
C ILE A 92 -2.20 10.02 -6.95
N PRO A 93 -1.97 11.19 -7.58
CA PRO A 93 -2.44 12.45 -7.02
C PRO A 93 -3.97 12.40 -6.92
N ILE A 94 -4.50 12.79 -5.77
CA ILE A 94 -5.95 12.93 -5.59
C ILE A 94 -6.36 14.13 -6.45
N GLU A 95 -7.02 13.87 -7.58
CA GLU A 95 -7.43 14.92 -8.53
C GLU A 95 -8.54 15.83 -7.96
N HIS A 96 -9.13 15.48 -6.82
CA HIS A 96 -10.13 16.27 -6.13
C HIS A 96 -10.06 16.03 -4.61
N GLU A 97 -9.22 16.80 -3.92
CA GLU A 97 -9.51 17.07 -2.51
C GLU A 97 -10.66 18.06 -2.53
N LEU A 98 -11.85 17.65 -2.08
CA LEU A 98 -12.97 18.57 -1.90
C LEU A 98 -12.46 19.69 -0.98
N THR A 99 -12.64 20.93 -1.42
CA THR A 99 -12.46 22.07 -0.52
C THR A 99 -13.44 21.96 0.64
N ASP A 100 -13.14 22.59 1.78
CA ASP A 100 -14.06 22.63 2.93
C ASP A 100 -15.46 23.10 2.51
N GLU A 101 -15.53 24.07 1.57
CA GLU A 101 -16.77 24.57 0.99
C GLU A 101 -17.54 23.49 0.20
N GLU A 102 -16.85 22.72 -0.66
CA GLU A 102 -17.47 21.63 -1.41
C GLU A 102 -17.87 20.44 -0.51
N TYR A 103 -17.15 20.21 0.59
CA TYR A 103 -17.50 19.17 1.55
C TYR A 103 -18.79 19.53 2.31
N GLU A 104 -18.90 20.77 2.78
CA GLU A 104 -20.10 21.29 3.45
C GLU A 104 -21.31 21.32 2.51
N GLU A 105 -21.13 21.62 1.23
CA GLU A 105 -22.24 21.55 0.25
C GLU A 105 -22.76 20.13 0.00
N VAL A 106 -21.88 19.12 0.08
CA VAL A 106 -22.26 17.72 -0.20
C VAL A 106 -22.75 17.00 1.06
N PHE A 107 -22.21 17.33 2.23
CA PHE A 107 -22.41 16.58 3.48
C PHE A 107 -22.96 17.42 4.64
N GLY A 108 -23.02 18.75 4.53
CA GLY A 108 -23.44 19.65 5.61
C GLY A 108 -24.95 19.67 5.88
N ASP A 109 -25.78 19.04 5.05
CA ASP A 109 -27.23 18.97 5.23
C ASP A 109 -27.68 17.87 6.21
N ASP A 110 -26.81 16.91 6.57
CA ASP A 110 -27.15 15.82 7.51
C ASP A 110 -27.09 16.23 9.01
N GLU A 111 -26.58 17.43 9.35
CA GLU A 111 -26.52 17.91 10.74
C GLU A 111 -27.78 18.68 11.22
N LYS A 112 -28.85 18.77 10.42
CA LYS A 112 -30.08 19.52 10.78
C LYS A 112 -31.32 18.64 11.00
N GLU A 113 -31.21 17.54 11.74
CA GLU A 113 -32.37 16.97 12.45
C GLU A 113 -31.99 16.53 13.88
N ASN A 114 -32.08 17.48 14.82
CA ASN A 114 -32.74 17.32 16.13
C ASN A 114 -32.87 18.65 16.89
#